data_AF-A0A010S861-F1
#
_entry.id   AF-A0A010S861-F1
#
_cell.length_a   1.000
_cell.length_b   1.000
_cell.length_c   1.000
_cell.angle_alpha   90.00
_cell.angle_beta   90.00
_cell.angle_gamma   90.00
#
_symmetry.space_group_name_H-M   'P 1'
#
loop_
_entity.id
_entity.type
_entity.pdbx_description
1 polymer ?
#
loop_
_entity_poly.entity_id
_entity_poly.type
_entity_poly.pdbx_seq_one_letter_code
_entity_poly.pdbx_strand_id
1 'polypeptide(L)'
;MRFSTTLAVVAASCGLAAAAPATSDVQVNPGLRLVKTYDEDPGTWVTEDEKYEKYTSKGIGFIDITDVSDEEVLNALSTGGNHLASRQTVVYPTTLSHVTEANSLITRVSNTNPQTWLRTLTNFQNRHYRSTYGTEASTWLYNQAVSIASGYSAITVSRFTHSFNQPSIIVKYPGTSSNLIIVGAHYDSTAGSTTARAPGADDNGTGTVNLLEALRVLVAAGFRPQNTIEFHFYAGEEGGLLGSQAVFANYKSAGKRVLGMLNQDMTGYSPGGKATVYTDYVDTAFTAYVRLVTTQYTGAAPSSSSCGYGCSDHASARSNGFPAAFVNEEPFSTSNPKIHTSSDTYESVQWNAILRHSKLTVGFLVEASYLA
;
A
#
# COMPACT_ATOMS: atom_id res chain seq x y z
N MET A 1 76.86 20.45 57.55
CA MET A 1 75.73 21.38 57.80
C MET A 1 75.12 21.72 56.45
N ARG A 2 73.79 21.76 56.37
CA ARG A 2 72.95 21.69 55.16
C ARG A 2 72.90 22.97 54.32
N PHE A 3 72.27 22.78 53.15
CA PHE A 3 71.71 23.73 52.16
C PHE A 3 72.72 24.29 51.16
N SER A 4 72.42 24.47 49.86
CA SER A 4 71.41 23.95 48.91
C SER A 4 71.66 24.81 47.66
N THR A 5 71.76 24.23 46.45
CA THR A 5 71.82 25.04 45.22
C THR A 5 70.85 24.46 44.20
N THR A 6 69.93 25.30 43.76
CA THR A 6 68.83 25.04 42.83
C THR A 6 69.35 24.92 41.40
N LEU A 7 68.86 23.95 40.62
CA LEU A 7 69.06 23.90 39.18
C LEU A 7 67.70 23.71 38.47
N ALA A 8 67.39 24.63 37.56
CA ALA A 8 66.17 24.64 36.77
C ALA A 8 66.32 23.74 35.52
N VAL A 9 65.25 23.02 35.17
CA VAL A 9 65.14 22.27 33.92
C VAL A 9 63.84 22.70 33.22
N VAL A 10 63.98 23.13 31.97
CA VAL A 10 62.91 23.46 31.03
C VAL A 10 62.48 22.15 30.33
N ALA A 11 61.19 21.82 30.35
CA ALA A 11 60.62 20.72 29.59
C ALA A 11 59.53 21.23 28.64
N ALA A 12 59.69 20.93 27.35
CA ALA A 12 58.78 21.27 26.28
C ALA A 12 57.55 20.33 26.28
N SER A 13 56.36 20.91 26.16
CA SER A 13 55.08 20.20 26.10
C SER A 13 54.61 20.04 24.65
N CYS A 14 54.64 18.82 24.11
CA CYS A 14 53.85 18.43 22.95
C CYS A 14 52.56 17.76 23.44
N GLY A 15 51.42 18.43 23.28
CA GLY A 15 50.09 17.86 23.51
C GLY A 15 49.62 17.09 22.28
N LEU A 16 49.48 15.77 22.41
CA LEU A 16 48.74 14.94 21.46
C LEU A 16 47.24 15.21 21.64
N ALA A 17 46.61 15.82 20.64
CA ALA A 17 45.15 15.93 20.58
C ALA A 17 44.58 14.58 20.11
N ALA A 18 43.94 13.84 21.01
CA ALA A 18 43.09 12.71 20.66
C ALA A 18 41.73 13.26 20.20
N ALA A 19 41.41 13.12 18.92
CA ALA A 19 40.07 13.38 18.41
C ALA A 19 39.14 12.24 18.83
N ALA A 20 38.12 12.54 19.64
CA ALA A 20 37.03 11.62 19.92
C ALA A 20 36.07 11.59 18.70
N PRO A 21 35.51 10.43 18.34
CA PRO A 21 34.47 10.38 17.32
C PRO A 21 33.19 11.00 17.89
N ALA A 22 32.67 12.04 17.23
CA ALA A 22 31.35 12.57 17.53
C ALA A 22 30.30 11.62 16.96
N THR A 23 29.87 10.63 17.74
CA THR A 23 28.57 10.00 17.54
C THR A 23 27.54 10.94 18.13
N SER A 24 26.96 11.80 17.30
CA SER A 24 25.74 12.51 17.68
C SER A 24 24.62 11.47 17.76
N ASP A 25 24.34 10.97 18.96
CA ASP A 25 23.09 10.29 19.26
C ASP A 25 21.97 11.28 18.95
N VAL A 26 21.34 11.13 17.77
CA VAL A 26 20.10 11.80 17.46
C VAL A 26 19.09 11.26 18.47
N GLN A 27 18.78 12.06 19.48
CA GLN A 27 17.68 11.81 20.40
C GLN A 27 16.40 11.79 19.56
N VAL A 28 15.96 10.60 19.15
CA VAL A 28 14.66 10.40 18.50
C VAL A 28 13.61 10.76 19.55
N ASN A 29 12.98 11.92 19.38
CA ASN A 29 11.84 12.30 20.19
C ASN A 29 10.71 11.31 19.87
N PRO A 30 10.20 10.53 20.85
CA PRO A 30 9.26 9.43 20.60
C PRO A 30 7.91 9.88 20.01
N GLY A 31 7.63 11.18 19.93
CA GLY A 31 6.45 11.73 19.24
C GLY A 31 6.68 12.22 17.80
N LEU A 32 7.91 12.15 17.29
CA LEU A 32 8.24 12.59 15.93
C LEU A 32 8.32 11.41 14.95
N ARG A 33 8.01 11.72 13.69
CA ARG A 33 8.02 10.83 12.54
C ARG A 33 8.87 11.45 11.45
N LEU A 34 9.72 10.65 10.81
CA LEU A 34 10.55 11.06 9.70
C LEU A 34 9.78 10.83 8.39
N VAL A 35 9.37 11.92 7.74
CA VAL A 35 8.61 11.86 6.48
C VAL A 35 9.41 12.40 5.32
N LYS A 36 9.29 11.78 4.15
CA LYS A 36 9.91 12.24 2.91
C LYS A 36 8.89 12.37 1.78
N THR A 37 9.14 13.28 0.84
CA THR A 37 8.15 13.69 -0.18
C THR A 37 8.56 13.38 -1.63
N TYR A 38 9.82 13.06 -1.87
CA TYR A 38 10.39 12.64 -3.17
C TYR A 38 11.69 11.84 -2.93
N ASP A 39 12.30 11.30 -3.98
CA ASP A 39 13.42 10.37 -3.88
C ASP A 39 14.64 10.92 -3.13
N GLU A 40 15.12 12.10 -3.49
CA GLU A 40 16.31 12.71 -2.88
C GLU A 40 16.02 13.47 -1.57
N ASP A 41 14.78 13.47 -1.08
CA ASP A 41 14.42 14.10 0.18
C ASP A 41 15.04 13.31 1.35
N PRO A 42 15.95 13.91 2.15
CA PRO A 42 16.57 13.24 3.29
C PRO A 42 15.57 12.96 4.43
N GLY A 43 14.35 13.49 4.33
CA GLY A 43 13.31 13.36 5.32
C GLY A 43 13.29 14.54 6.30
N THR A 44 12.09 14.89 6.75
CA THR A 44 11.83 15.92 7.75
C THR A 44 11.14 15.30 8.95
N TRP A 45 11.66 15.57 10.15
CA TRP A 45 10.99 15.17 11.38
C TRP A 45 9.76 16.04 11.64
N VAL A 46 8.61 15.40 11.77
CA VAL A 46 7.32 16.05 12.02
C VAL A 46 6.54 15.30 13.10
N THR A 47 5.66 15.98 13.80
CA THR A 47 4.66 15.34 14.64
C THR A 47 3.59 14.66 13.77
N GLU A 48 2.80 13.78 14.38
CA GLU A 48 1.68 13.13 13.67
C GLU A 48 0.64 14.13 13.15
N ASP A 49 0.33 15.19 13.91
CA ASP A 49 -0.63 16.22 13.46
C ASP A 49 -0.06 17.04 12.28
N GLU A 50 1.25 17.29 12.29
CA GLU A 50 1.93 18.01 11.22
C GLU A 50 1.93 17.25 9.88
N LYS A 51 1.77 15.92 9.87
CA LYS A 51 1.63 15.17 8.61
C LYS A 51 0.45 15.69 7.79
N TYR A 52 -0.70 15.88 8.42
CA TYR A 52 -1.88 16.41 7.73
C TYR A 52 -1.72 17.89 7.41
N GLU A 53 -1.32 18.71 8.40
CA GLU A 53 -1.26 20.17 8.25
C GLU A 53 -0.21 20.62 7.22
N LYS A 54 0.92 19.93 7.14
CA LYS A 54 2.02 20.31 6.23
C LYS A 54 1.92 19.63 4.87
N TYR A 55 1.34 18.43 4.79
CA TYR A 55 1.37 17.63 3.57
C TYR A 55 -0.03 17.30 3.03
N THR A 56 -0.81 16.44 3.69
CA THR A 56 -2.10 15.94 3.18
C THR A 56 -3.08 17.08 2.82
N SER A 57 -3.24 18.07 3.72
CA SER A 57 -4.14 19.22 3.51
C SER A 57 -3.72 20.15 2.36
N LYS A 58 -2.46 20.03 1.91
CA LYS A 58 -1.89 20.80 0.79
C LYS A 58 -1.77 19.97 -0.49
N GLY A 59 -2.27 18.73 -0.48
CA GLY A 59 -2.14 17.81 -1.61
C GLY A 59 -0.69 17.39 -1.87
N ILE A 60 0.17 17.43 -0.85
CA ILE A 60 1.56 16.99 -0.95
C ILE A 60 1.62 15.55 -0.42
N GLY A 61 2.08 14.64 -1.28
CA GLY A 61 2.32 13.26 -0.93
C GLY A 61 3.56 13.07 -0.04
N PHE A 62 3.53 12.06 0.82
CA PHE A 62 4.68 11.69 1.64
C PHE A 62 4.69 10.20 1.99
N ILE A 63 5.86 9.71 2.36
CA ILE A 63 6.05 8.40 2.99
C ILE A 63 6.65 8.62 4.37
N ASP A 64 6.17 7.86 5.35
CA ASP A 64 6.78 7.82 6.67
C ASP A 64 7.83 6.70 6.71
N ILE A 65 9.09 7.08 6.87
CA ILE A 65 10.24 6.18 6.90
C ILE A 65 10.82 5.98 8.30
N THR A 66 10.11 6.44 9.35
CA THR A 66 10.58 6.42 10.75
C THR A 66 11.02 5.02 11.19
N ASP A 67 10.22 4.02 10.83
CA ASP A 67 10.36 2.65 11.30
C ASP A 67 11.07 1.74 10.27
N VAL A 68 11.56 2.30 9.16
CA VAL A 68 12.27 1.55 8.12
C VAL A 68 13.75 1.47 8.47
N SER A 69 14.15 0.34 9.06
CA SER A 69 15.56 0.10 9.44
C SER A 69 16.39 -0.60 8.36
N ASP A 70 15.75 -1.12 7.32
CA ASP A 70 16.42 -1.87 6.25
C ASP A 70 17.00 -0.90 5.21
N GLU A 71 18.34 -0.81 5.16
CA GLU A 71 19.06 0.12 4.28
C GLU A 71 18.74 -0.10 2.79
N GLU A 72 18.50 -1.34 2.37
CA GLU A 72 18.12 -1.62 0.98
C GLU A 72 16.74 -1.03 0.67
N VAL A 73 15.80 -1.11 1.61
CA VAL A 73 14.46 -0.51 1.49
C VAL A 73 14.55 1.02 1.51
N LEU A 74 15.36 1.62 2.38
CA LEU A 74 15.57 3.07 2.39
C LEU A 74 16.17 3.57 1.06
N ASN A 75 17.16 2.85 0.52
CA ASN A 75 17.75 3.16 -0.78
C ASN A 75 16.73 2.97 -1.92
N ALA A 76 15.88 1.95 -1.83
CA ALA A 76 14.80 1.69 -2.77
C ALA A 76 13.82 2.85 -2.87
N LEU A 77 13.46 3.43 -1.72
CA LEU A 77 12.56 4.58 -1.61
C LEU A 77 13.23 5.91 -2.02
N SER A 78 14.53 5.90 -2.36
CA SER A 78 15.32 7.11 -2.62
C SER A 78 15.98 7.13 -4.01
N THR A 79 15.68 6.17 -4.88
CA THR A 79 16.36 5.99 -6.19
C THR A 79 15.42 5.99 -7.40
N GLY A 80 14.17 6.41 -7.25
CA GLY A 80 13.27 6.71 -8.38
C GLY A 80 13.01 5.53 -9.31
N GLY A 81 12.98 4.31 -8.77
CA GLY A 81 12.66 3.09 -9.52
C GLY A 81 13.78 2.51 -10.38
N ASN A 82 14.95 3.18 -10.53
CA ASN A 82 15.97 2.81 -11.51
C ASN A 82 16.93 1.67 -11.10
N HIS A 83 16.94 1.23 -9.83
CA HIS A 83 18.05 0.42 -9.32
C HIS A 83 17.73 -0.76 -8.41
N LEU A 84 16.47 -1.19 -8.34
CA LEU A 84 16.15 -2.34 -7.49
C LEU A 84 16.16 -3.61 -8.33
N ALA A 85 17.19 -4.42 -8.13
CA ALA A 85 17.17 -5.82 -8.53
C ALA A 85 15.98 -6.48 -7.84
N SER A 86 15.02 -6.98 -8.63
CA SER A 86 13.93 -7.79 -8.07
C SER A 86 14.55 -8.92 -7.26
N ARG A 87 14.03 -9.16 -6.06
CA ARG A 87 14.46 -10.32 -5.27
C ARG A 87 14.17 -11.64 -5.98
N GLN A 88 13.26 -11.61 -6.96
CA GLN A 88 12.85 -12.77 -7.73
C GLN A 88 12.53 -12.36 -9.17
N THR A 89 13.28 -12.92 -10.13
CA THR A 89 12.91 -12.76 -11.53
C THR A 89 11.62 -13.53 -11.79
N VAL A 90 10.59 -12.82 -12.23
CA VAL A 90 9.31 -13.37 -12.68
C VAL A 90 9.18 -13.04 -14.16
N VAL A 91 8.81 -14.03 -14.96
CA VAL A 91 8.56 -13.84 -16.39
C VAL A 91 7.06 -13.76 -16.59
N TYR A 92 6.57 -12.61 -17.03
CA TYR A 92 5.16 -12.42 -17.30
C TYR A 92 4.83 -12.73 -18.76
N PRO A 93 3.70 -13.41 -19.04
CA PRO A 93 3.30 -13.72 -20.39
C PRO A 93 2.87 -12.45 -21.13
N THR A 94 3.10 -12.43 -22.45
CA THR A 94 2.68 -11.35 -23.35
C THR A 94 1.28 -11.58 -23.94
N THR A 95 0.67 -12.72 -23.63
CA THR A 95 -0.70 -13.09 -23.99
C THR A 95 -1.42 -13.66 -22.77
N LEU A 96 -2.75 -13.59 -22.78
CA LEU A 96 -3.61 -14.11 -21.72
C LEU A 96 -4.17 -15.46 -22.13
N SER A 97 -4.09 -16.45 -21.23
CA SER A 97 -4.43 -17.85 -21.54
C SER A 97 -5.70 -18.34 -20.87
N HIS A 98 -6.22 -17.59 -19.88
CA HIS A 98 -7.35 -17.98 -19.06
C HIS A 98 -8.58 -17.07 -19.27
N VAL A 99 -8.65 -16.39 -20.43
CA VAL A 99 -9.71 -15.42 -20.76
C VAL A 99 -11.12 -16.01 -20.66
N THR A 100 -11.32 -17.24 -21.14
CA THR A 100 -12.63 -17.91 -21.05
C THR A 100 -13.04 -18.19 -19.61
N GLU A 101 -12.10 -18.68 -18.79
CA GLU A 101 -12.34 -18.94 -17.36
C GLU A 101 -12.64 -17.63 -16.63
N ALA A 102 -11.79 -16.63 -16.79
CA ALA A 102 -11.94 -15.31 -16.18
C ALA A 102 -13.28 -14.66 -16.56
N ASN A 103 -13.65 -14.66 -17.84
CA ASN A 103 -14.92 -14.12 -18.29
C ASN A 103 -16.12 -14.84 -17.67
N SER A 104 -16.04 -16.16 -17.48
CA SER A 104 -17.11 -16.93 -16.83
C SER A 104 -17.32 -16.48 -15.37
N LEU A 105 -16.25 -16.16 -14.63
CA LEU A 105 -16.34 -15.64 -13.26
C LEU A 105 -16.80 -14.18 -13.26
N ILE A 106 -16.30 -13.37 -14.19
CA ILE A 106 -16.66 -11.95 -14.36
C ILE A 106 -18.16 -11.75 -14.55
N THR A 107 -18.89 -12.71 -15.13
CA THR A 107 -20.36 -12.64 -15.23
C THR A 107 -21.07 -12.51 -13.87
N ARG A 108 -20.38 -12.87 -12.77
CA ARG A 108 -20.90 -12.80 -11.40
C ARG A 108 -20.61 -11.48 -10.70
N VAL A 109 -19.80 -10.60 -11.30
CA VAL A 109 -19.47 -9.27 -10.75
C VAL A 109 -20.74 -8.41 -10.71
N SER A 110 -21.01 -7.80 -9.57
CA SER A 110 -22.14 -6.90 -9.37
C SER A 110 -21.79 -5.77 -8.39
N ASN A 111 -22.46 -4.63 -8.54
CA ASN A 111 -22.38 -3.53 -7.59
C ASN A 111 -23.28 -3.71 -6.36
N THR A 112 -24.16 -4.72 -6.33
CA THR A 112 -25.14 -4.87 -5.25
C THR A 112 -24.47 -4.93 -3.87
N ASN A 113 -23.45 -5.77 -3.69
CA ASN A 113 -22.74 -5.84 -2.42
C ASN A 113 -21.79 -4.66 -2.20
N PRO A 114 -20.97 -4.23 -3.19
CA PRO A 114 -20.18 -3.01 -3.09
C PRO A 114 -20.96 -1.78 -2.63
N GLN A 115 -22.18 -1.57 -3.12
CA GLN A 115 -23.07 -0.47 -2.71
C GLN A 115 -23.40 -0.53 -1.22
N THR A 116 -23.77 -1.71 -0.71
CA THR A 116 -24.10 -1.88 0.72
C THR A 116 -22.87 -1.76 1.61
N TRP A 117 -21.76 -2.37 1.20
CA TRP A 117 -20.49 -2.32 1.93
C TRP A 117 -19.93 -0.90 1.99
N LEU A 118 -19.91 -0.19 0.87
CA LEU A 118 -19.37 1.17 0.81
C LEU A 118 -20.22 2.14 1.63
N ARG A 119 -21.55 1.99 1.59
CA ARG A 119 -22.44 2.76 2.47
C ARG A 119 -22.11 2.55 3.94
N THR A 120 -21.74 1.33 4.33
CA THR A 120 -21.33 1.06 5.71
C THR A 120 -19.98 1.68 6.03
N LEU A 121 -18.97 1.51 5.17
CA LEU A 121 -17.63 2.09 5.36
C LEU A 121 -17.67 3.62 5.46
N THR A 122 -18.51 4.26 4.64
CA THR A 122 -18.66 5.71 4.63
C THR A 122 -19.45 6.23 5.82
N ASN A 123 -20.24 5.41 6.51
CA ASN A 123 -21.02 5.82 7.69
C ASN A 123 -20.21 5.88 8.99
N PHE A 124 -19.06 5.21 9.09
CA PHE A 124 -18.13 5.45 10.20
C PHE A 124 -17.68 6.91 10.18
N GLN A 125 -17.54 7.55 11.34
CA GLN A 125 -17.10 8.95 11.45
C GLN A 125 -15.82 9.20 10.60
N ASN A 126 -14.84 8.33 10.77
CA ASN A 126 -13.69 8.16 9.89
C ASN A 126 -13.20 6.72 10.00
N ARG A 127 -12.19 6.36 9.21
CA ARG A 127 -11.46 5.10 9.35
C ARG A 127 -9.98 5.34 9.68
N HIS A 128 -9.68 6.48 10.31
CA HIS A 128 -8.32 6.90 10.63
C HIS A 128 -7.59 5.85 11.46
N TYR A 129 -6.36 5.51 11.07
CA TYR A 129 -5.58 4.39 11.61
C TYR A 129 -5.17 4.47 13.09
N ARG A 130 -5.51 5.58 13.77
CA ARG A 130 -5.33 5.83 15.21
C ARG A 130 -6.63 6.08 15.98
N SER A 131 -7.77 6.12 15.29
CA SER A 131 -9.06 6.40 15.93
C SER A 131 -9.75 5.11 16.37
N THR A 132 -10.66 5.22 17.35
CA THR A 132 -11.53 4.10 17.72
C THR A 132 -12.46 3.71 16.56
N TYR A 133 -12.92 4.69 15.77
CA TYR A 133 -13.72 4.46 14.57
C TYR A 133 -12.96 3.61 13.52
N GLY A 134 -11.66 3.84 13.34
CA GLY A 134 -10.81 3.02 12.48
C GLY A 134 -10.70 1.57 12.97
N THR A 135 -10.67 1.34 14.28
CA THR A 135 -10.68 -0.01 14.88
C THR A 135 -12.04 -0.71 14.69
N GLU A 136 -13.15 0.03 14.82
CA GLU A 136 -14.50 -0.47 14.57
C GLU A 136 -14.68 -0.84 13.08
N ALA A 137 -14.23 0.02 12.18
CA ALA A 137 -14.24 -0.23 10.74
C ALA A 137 -13.41 -1.46 10.36
N SER A 138 -12.23 -1.63 10.97
CA SER A 138 -11.41 -2.85 10.82
C SER A 138 -12.16 -4.11 11.27
N THR A 139 -12.84 -4.03 12.42
CA THR A 139 -13.62 -5.16 12.94
C THR A 139 -14.75 -5.53 12.00
N TRP A 140 -15.46 -4.54 11.46
CA TRP A 140 -16.49 -4.76 10.46
C TRP A 140 -15.93 -5.39 9.18
N LEU A 141 -14.82 -4.86 8.64
CA LEU A 141 -14.20 -5.34 7.41
C LEU A 141 -13.71 -6.80 7.57
N TYR A 142 -13.09 -7.11 8.70
CA TYR A 142 -12.68 -8.49 9.02
C TYR A 142 -13.89 -9.43 9.03
N ASN A 143 -15.01 -9.00 9.62
CA ASN A 143 -16.22 -9.83 9.68
C ASN A 143 -16.84 -10.03 8.29
N GLN A 144 -16.81 -9.02 7.40
CA GLN A 144 -17.22 -9.19 6.01
C GLN A 144 -16.33 -10.20 5.28
N ALA A 145 -15.01 -10.06 5.42
CA ALA A 145 -14.05 -10.99 4.83
C ALA A 145 -14.25 -12.43 5.34
N VAL A 146 -14.46 -12.63 6.65
CA VAL A 146 -14.78 -13.94 7.25
C VAL A 146 -16.09 -14.49 6.70
N SER A 147 -17.13 -13.66 6.61
CA SER A 147 -18.43 -14.08 6.08
C SER A 147 -18.30 -14.57 4.64
N ILE A 148 -17.56 -13.86 3.79
CA ILE A 148 -17.32 -14.28 2.41
C ILE A 148 -16.46 -15.56 2.37
N ALA A 149 -15.36 -15.58 3.13
CA ALA A 149 -14.44 -16.72 3.21
C ALA A 149 -15.11 -18.02 3.69
N SER A 150 -16.16 -17.93 4.51
CA SER A 150 -16.90 -19.10 5.01
C SER A 150 -17.49 -19.98 3.91
N GLY A 151 -17.67 -19.46 2.69
CA GLY A 151 -18.08 -20.23 1.51
C GLY A 151 -17.01 -21.20 1.00
N TYR A 152 -15.76 -21.11 1.48
CA TYR A 152 -14.67 -22.01 1.11
C TYR A 152 -13.78 -22.28 2.33
N SER A 153 -13.90 -23.46 2.93
CA SER A 153 -13.32 -23.78 4.25
C SER A 153 -11.80 -23.65 4.36
N ALA A 154 -11.06 -23.68 3.24
CA ALA A 154 -9.61 -23.53 3.25
C ALA A 154 -9.15 -22.06 3.29
N ILE A 155 -10.03 -21.08 3.05
CA ILE A 155 -9.68 -19.66 3.11
C ILE A 155 -9.52 -19.25 4.57
N THR A 156 -8.42 -18.57 4.88
CA THR A 156 -8.16 -18.02 6.22
C THR A 156 -8.18 -16.50 6.19
N VAL A 157 -8.76 -15.87 7.21
CA VAL A 157 -8.72 -14.42 7.41
C VAL A 157 -7.93 -14.13 8.67
N SER A 158 -6.94 -13.24 8.58
CA SER A 158 -6.06 -12.90 9.69
C SER A 158 -5.92 -11.39 9.84
N ARG A 159 -5.58 -10.95 11.05
CA ARG A 159 -5.22 -9.57 11.36
C ARG A 159 -3.71 -9.49 11.54
N PHE A 160 -3.08 -8.56 10.84
CA PHE A 160 -1.68 -8.20 11.05
C PHE A 160 -1.63 -6.97 11.98
N THR A 161 -1.03 -7.13 13.15
CA THR A 161 -0.97 -6.10 14.19
C THR A 161 0.18 -5.13 13.95
N HIS A 162 -0.06 -3.85 14.20
CA HIS A 162 0.91 -2.76 14.07
C HIS A 162 1.20 -2.10 15.43
N SER A 163 2.09 -1.10 15.44
CA SER A 163 2.34 -0.24 16.62
C SER A 163 1.16 0.69 16.94
N PHE A 164 0.23 0.87 16.00
CA PHE A 164 -1.03 1.61 16.14
C PHE A 164 -2.23 0.65 16.23
N ASN A 165 -3.41 1.19 16.56
CA ASN A 165 -4.56 0.40 16.97
C ASN A 165 -5.24 -0.38 15.82
N GLN A 166 -5.25 0.17 14.61
CA GLN A 166 -5.93 -0.42 13.47
C GLN A 166 -5.05 -1.51 12.80
N PRO A 167 -5.46 -2.80 12.74
CA PRO A 167 -4.65 -3.85 12.11
C PRO A 167 -4.85 -3.90 10.59
N SER A 168 -3.86 -4.35 9.81
CA SER A 168 -4.15 -4.77 8.43
C SER A 168 -4.90 -6.11 8.42
N ILE A 169 -5.74 -6.36 7.41
CA ILE A 169 -6.46 -7.63 7.26
C ILE A 169 -5.93 -8.37 6.03
N ILE A 170 -5.60 -9.65 6.20
CA ILE A 170 -5.08 -10.50 5.13
C ILE A 170 -6.01 -11.71 4.98
N VAL A 171 -6.63 -11.83 3.81
CA VAL A 171 -7.39 -13.01 3.41
C VAL A 171 -6.51 -13.87 2.52
N LYS A 172 -6.24 -15.11 2.93
CA LYS A 172 -5.44 -16.06 2.17
C LYS A 172 -6.34 -17.12 1.54
N TYR A 173 -6.40 -17.13 0.21
CA TYR A 173 -7.06 -18.14 -0.60
C TYR A 173 -6.00 -19.14 -1.11
N PRO A 174 -5.89 -20.32 -0.49
CA PRO A 174 -4.81 -21.25 -0.80
C PRO A 174 -4.91 -21.77 -2.23
N GLY A 175 -3.76 -21.80 -2.91
CA GLY A 175 -3.57 -22.53 -4.15
C GLY A 175 -2.78 -23.82 -3.95
N THR A 176 -2.49 -24.52 -5.04
CA THR A 176 -1.61 -25.71 -5.02
C THR A 176 -0.13 -25.36 -4.80
N SER A 177 0.26 -24.13 -5.14
CA SER A 177 1.57 -23.53 -4.90
C SER A 177 1.52 -22.52 -3.76
N SER A 178 2.63 -22.41 -3.01
CA SER A 178 2.82 -21.40 -1.96
C SER A 178 3.29 -20.04 -2.49
N ASN A 179 3.53 -19.91 -3.80
CA ASN A 179 3.78 -18.62 -4.44
C ASN A 179 2.55 -17.70 -4.24
N LEU A 180 2.79 -16.41 -4.08
CA LEU A 180 1.76 -15.43 -3.74
C LEU A 180 1.45 -14.52 -4.92
N ILE A 181 0.15 -14.41 -5.23
CA ILE A 181 -0.44 -13.32 -5.99
C ILE A 181 -1.21 -12.45 -5.01
N ILE A 182 -0.87 -11.17 -4.96
CA ILE A 182 -1.46 -10.24 -4.00
C ILE A 182 -2.30 -9.22 -4.74
N VAL A 183 -3.50 -8.96 -4.23
CA VAL A 183 -4.24 -7.74 -4.53
C VAL A 183 -4.43 -6.94 -3.25
N GLY A 184 -4.18 -5.64 -3.31
CA GLY A 184 -4.20 -4.76 -2.14
C GLY A 184 -5.07 -3.52 -2.34
N ALA A 185 -5.60 -3.02 -1.23
CA ALA A 185 -6.19 -1.69 -1.08
C ALA A 185 -6.03 -1.28 0.38
N HIS A 186 -5.76 -0.03 0.69
CA HIS A 186 -5.93 0.44 2.07
C HIS A 186 -7.42 0.68 2.37
N TYR A 187 -7.75 0.67 3.66
CA TYR A 187 -9.13 0.87 4.10
C TYR A 187 -9.27 1.95 5.17
N ASP A 188 -8.17 2.59 5.58
CA ASP A 188 -8.26 3.80 6.39
C ASP A 188 -8.81 5.00 5.59
N SER A 189 -8.98 6.12 6.28
CA SER A 189 -9.34 7.39 5.65
C SER A 189 -8.88 8.55 6.53
N THR A 190 -8.57 9.67 5.89
CA THR A 190 -8.20 10.91 6.61
C THR A 190 -9.02 12.12 6.18
N ALA A 191 -9.13 13.08 7.09
CA ALA A 191 -9.60 14.45 6.82
C ALA A 191 -9.08 15.42 7.89
N GLY A 192 -7.93 15.12 8.50
CA GLY A 192 -7.32 15.96 9.53
C GLY A 192 -6.86 15.18 10.74
N SER A 193 -7.81 14.89 11.61
CA SER A 193 -7.55 14.30 12.93
C SER A 193 -8.37 13.03 13.14
N THR A 194 -8.09 12.33 14.24
CA THR A 194 -8.83 11.13 14.67
C THR A 194 -10.32 11.36 14.92
N THR A 195 -10.77 12.61 15.04
CA THR A 195 -12.18 12.97 15.25
C THR A 195 -12.82 13.62 14.01
N ALA A 196 -12.03 14.02 13.01
CA ALA A 196 -12.53 14.63 11.80
C ALA A 196 -13.48 13.69 11.04
N ARG A 197 -14.45 14.26 10.33
CA ARG A 197 -15.35 13.48 9.47
C ARG A 197 -14.62 13.15 8.17
N ALA A 198 -14.29 11.88 7.97
CA ALA A 198 -13.61 11.38 6.76
C ALA A 198 -14.36 10.18 6.21
N PRO A 199 -15.44 10.38 5.40
CA PRO A 199 -16.18 9.26 4.84
C PRO A 199 -15.30 8.41 3.93
N GLY A 200 -14.30 8.99 3.25
CA GLY A 200 -13.30 8.25 2.46
C GLY A 200 -13.95 7.28 1.50
N ALA A 201 -14.95 7.76 0.76
CA ALA A 201 -15.75 6.90 -0.09
C ALA A 201 -14.89 6.39 -1.24
N ASP A 202 -14.34 7.30 -2.01
CA ASP A 202 -13.46 6.97 -3.10
C ASP A 202 -12.10 6.51 -2.62
N ASP A 203 -11.55 7.24 -1.65
CA ASP A 203 -10.23 7.06 -1.08
C ASP A 203 -10.31 6.51 0.37
N ASN A 204 -10.07 5.21 0.59
CA ASN A 204 -10.07 4.14 -0.40
C ASN A 204 -11.16 3.09 -0.12
N GLY A 205 -12.36 3.60 0.20
CA GLY A 205 -13.54 2.76 0.36
C GLY A 205 -13.86 1.98 -0.90
N THR A 206 -13.68 2.58 -2.08
CA THR A 206 -13.99 1.94 -3.37
C THR A 206 -13.05 0.77 -3.67
N GLY A 207 -11.73 0.92 -3.50
CA GLY A 207 -10.77 -0.17 -3.65
C GLY A 207 -11.03 -1.29 -2.64
N THR A 208 -11.33 -0.94 -1.39
CA THR A 208 -11.71 -1.91 -0.35
C THR A 208 -12.92 -2.77 -0.77
N VAL A 209 -14.03 -2.15 -1.21
CA VAL A 209 -15.21 -2.94 -1.60
C VAL A 209 -15.02 -3.70 -2.91
N ASN A 210 -14.15 -3.20 -3.78
CA ASN A 210 -13.75 -3.88 -5.01
C ASN A 210 -13.03 -5.21 -4.70
N LEU A 211 -12.10 -5.22 -3.74
CA LEU A 211 -11.42 -6.43 -3.28
C LEU A 211 -12.40 -7.43 -2.64
N LEU A 212 -13.34 -6.96 -1.81
CA LEU A 212 -14.38 -7.82 -1.23
C LEU A 212 -15.26 -8.47 -2.31
N GLU A 213 -15.62 -7.74 -3.35
CA GLU A 213 -16.41 -8.27 -4.47
C GLU A 213 -15.64 -9.31 -5.28
N ALA A 214 -14.35 -9.05 -5.56
CA ALA A 214 -13.49 -10.02 -6.23
C ALA A 214 -13.36 -11.32 -5.40
N LEU A 215 -13.13 -11.21 -4.08
CA LEU A 215 -13.12 -12.37 -3.17
C LEU A 215 -14.46 -13.12 -3.22
N ARG A 216 -15.58 -12.42 -3.14
CA ARG A 216 -16.93 -13.02 -3.21
C ARG A 216 -17.16 -13.76 -4.52
N VAL A 217 -16.74 -13.18 -5.66
CA VAL A 217 -16.86 -13.82 -6.97
C VAL A 217 -16.04 -15.10 -7.04
N LEU A 218 -14.77 -15.09 -6.61
CA LEU A 218 -13.92 -16.30 -6.61
C LEU A 218 -14.50 -17.40 -5.71
N VAL A 219 -14.97 -17.05 -4.50
CA VAL A 219 -15.59 -18.00 -3.57
C VAL A 219 -16.88 -18.57 -4.14
N ALA A 220 -17.79 -17.73 -4.62
CA ALA A 220 -19.08 -18.16 -5.17
C ALA A 220 -18.94 -19.00 -6.46
N ALA A 221 -17.83 -18.85 -7.18
CA ALA A 221 -17.49 -19.67 -8.33
C ALA A 221 -16.80 -20.99 -7.96
N GLY A 222 -16.37 -21.16 -6.70
CA GLY A 222 -15.58 -22.31 -6.27
C GLY A 222 -14.22 -22.38 -6.97
N PHE A 223 -13.65 -21.22 -7.32
CA PHE A 223 -12.36 -21.12 -8.01
C PHE A 223 -11.26 -21.86 -7.23
N ARG A 224 -10.30 -22.47 -7.92
CA ARG A 224 -9.20 -23.19 -7.27
C ARG A 224 -7.88 -22.64 -7.80
N PRO A 225 -7.29 -21.66 -7.09
CA PRO A 225 -6.05 -21.04 -7.55
C PRO A 225 -4.92 -22.06 -7.67
N GLN A 226 -4.03 -21.88 -8.64
CA GLN A 226 -2.76 -22.62 -8.70
C GLN A 226 -1.75 -21.94 -7.77
N ASN A 227 -1.50 -20.65 -7.92
CA ASN A 227 -0.78 -19.86 -6.91
C ASN A 227 -1.73 -19.41 -5.80
N THR A 228 -1.22 -19.33 -4.57
CA THR A 228 -1.99 -18.79 -3.45
C THR A 228 -2.30 -17.32 -3.70
N ILE A 229 -3.56 -16.94 -3.55
CA ILE A 229 -4.01 -15.55 -3.67
C ILE A 229 -4.15 -14.95 -2.27
N GLU A 230 -3.67 -13.74 -2.09
CA GLU A 230 -3.94 -12.96 -0.88
C GLU A 230 -4.62 -11.63 -1.21
N PHE A 231 -5.68 -11.31 -0.47
CA PHE A 231 -6.33 -10.01 -0.48
C PHE A 231 -5.86 -9.27 0.76
N HIS A 232 -5.21 -8.13 0.54
CA HIS A 232 -4.67 -7.30 1.61
C HIS A 232 -5.51 -6.04 1.75
N PHE A 233 -5.97 -5.78 2.97
CA PHE A 233 -6.61 -4.54 3.36
C PHE A 233 -5.66 -3.82 4.32
N TYR A 234 -4.94 -2.82 3.83
CA TYR A 234 -3.89 -2.15 4.60
C TYR A 234 -4.48 -1.08 5.53
N ALA A 235 -3.90 -0.99 6.72
CA ALA A 235 -4.18 0.09 7.67
C ALA A 235 -3.04 1.13 7.62
N GLY A 236 -3.34 2.39 7.90
CA GLY A 236 -2.32 3.44 8.06
C GLY A 236 -1.59 3.81 6.77
N GLU A 237 -2.21 3.67 5.61
CA GLU A 237 -1.68 4.19 4.35
C GLU A 237 -1.55 5.71 4.42
N GLU A 238 -2.60 6.36 4.94
CA GLU A 238 -2.72 7.82 5.10
C GLU A 238 -1.71 8.38 6.13
N GLY A 239 -1.15 7.49 6.95
CA GLY A 239 -0.08 7.79 7.88
C GLY A 239 1.31 7.79 7.25
N GLY A 240 1.41 7.53 5.94
CA GLY A 240 2.65 7.37 5.19
C GLY A 240 3.03 5.91 4.95
N LEU A 241 2.10 5.09 4.45
CA LEU A 241 2.26 3.68 4.08
C LEU A 241 2.59 2.73 5.24
N LEU A 242 2.20 3.06 6.47
CA LEU A 242 2.69 2.38 7.68
C LEU A 242 2.38 0.87 7.69
N GLY A 243 1.14 0.50 7.34
CA GLY A 243 0.73 -0.90 7.42
C GLY A 243 1.30 -1.77 6.31
N SER A 244 1.32 -1.29 5.06
CA SER A 244 1.92 -2.05 3.95
C SER A 244 3.43 -2.18 4.11
N GLN A 245 4.13 -1.16 4.61
CA GLN A 245 5.56 -1.25 4.93
C GLN A 245 5.84 -2.37 5.94
N ALA A 246 5.06 -2.45 7.03
CA ALA A 246 5.22 -3.50 8.05
C ALA A 246 4.93 -4.90 7.48
N VAL A 247 3.90 -5.05 6.65
CA VAL A 247 3.54 -6.33 6.01
C VAL A 247 4.65 -6.78 5.06
N PHE A 248 5.13 -5.92 4.16
CA PHE A 248 6.15 -6.31 3.18
C PHE A 248 7.54 -6.48 3.79
N ALA A 249 7.88 -5.74 4.84
CA ALA A 249 9.09 -6.01 5.64
C ALA A 249 9.01 -7.40 6.29
N ASN A 250 7.85 -7.78 6.84
CA ASN A 250 7.65 -9.14 7.35
C ASN A 250 7.79 -10.19 6.24
N TYR A 251 7.20 -9.96 5.07
CA TYR A 251 7.27 -10.91 3.93
C TYR A 251 8.69 -11.07 3.41
N LYS A 252 9.45 -9.96 3.34
CA LYS A 252 10.88 -9.93 3.01
C LYS A 252 11.67 -10.78 4.01
N SER A 253 11.47 -10.55 5.31
CA SER A 253 12.16 -11.29 6.38
C SER A 253 11.82 -12.78 6.41
N ALA A 254 10.57 -13.12 6.08
CA ALA A 254 10.07 -14.50 6.06
C ALA A 254 10.38 -15.24 4.73
N GLY A 255 11.10 -14.62 3.80
CA GLY A 255 11.49 -15.23 2.53
C GLY A 255 10.30 -15.60 1.63
N LYS A 256 9.20 -14.84 1.69
CA LYS A 256 8.01 -15.11 0.86
C LYS A 256 8.32 -14.94 -0.63
N ARG A 257 7.68 -15.75 -1.47
CA ARG A 257 7.73 -15.64 -2.94
C ARG A 257 6.46 -14.96 -3.45
N VAL A 258 6.57 -13.66 -3.74
CA VAL A 258 5.49 -12.85 -4.32
C VAL A 258 5.74 -12.70 -5.81
N LEU A 259 4.84 -13.24 -6.63
CA LEU A 259 4.96 -13.15 -8.09
C LEU A 259 4.40 -11.83 -8.62
N GLY A 260 3.56 -11.13 -7.85
CA GLY A 260 3.03 -9.83 -8.22
C GLY A 260 2.03 -9.31 -7.18
N MET A 261 2.12 -8.01 -6.90
CA MET A 261 1.18 -7.27 -6.05
C MET A 261 0.48 -6.20 -6.90
N LEU A 262 -0.83 -6.34 -7.11
CA LEU A 262 -1.66 -5.32 -7.74
C LEU A 262 -2.33 -4.45 -6.67
N ASN A 263 -2.00 -3.17 -6.64
CA ASN A 263 -2.69 -2.20 -5.79
C ASN A 263 -3.89 -1.59 -6.52
N GLN A 264 -5.04 -1.54 -5.84
CA GLN A 264 -6.27 -0.88 -6.26
C GLN A 264 -6.56 0.25 -5.28
N ASP A 265 -6.28 1.48 -5.70
CA ASP A 265 -6.48 2.65 -4.87
C ASP A 265 -7.19 3.74 -5.66
N MET A 266 -8.35 4.16 -5.13
CA MET A 266 -9.39 4.94 -5.78
C MET A 266 -9.89 4.28 -7.08
N THR A 267 -11.15 3.83 -7.05
CA THR A 267 -11.75 3.05 -8.15
C THR A 267 -13.18 3.52 -8.46
N GLY A 268 -13.57 4.70 -7.96
CA GLY A 268 -14.95 5.17 -7.91
C GLY A 268 -15.24 6.45 -8.68
N TYR A 269 -14.28 7.31 -8.95
CA TYR A 269 -14.44 8.55 -9.71
C TYR A 269 -13.71 8.45 -11.07
N SER A 270 -14.46 8.34 -12.17
CA SER A 270 -13.86 8.12 -13.50
C SER A 270 -14.54 8.91 -14.61
N PRO A 271 -14.46 10.26 -14.60
CA PRO A 271 -14.95 11.09 -15.69
C PRO A 271 -14.29 10.78 -17.04
N GLY A 272 -13.02 10.32 -17.05
CA GLY A 272 -12.27 9.89 -18.24
C GLY A 272 -12.69 8.50 -18.75
N GLY A 273 -13.44 7.74 -17.95
CA GLY A 273 -14.09 6.50 -18.37
C GLY A 273 -13.15 5.31 -18.62
N LYS A 274 -11.89 5.39 -18.17
CA LYS A 274 -10.86 4.34 -18.32
C LYS A 274 -10.09 4.20 -17.01
N ALA A 275 -9.58 3.00 -16.74
CA ALA A 275 -8.61 2.83 -15.66
C ALA A 275 -7.25 3.47 -16.03
N THR A 276 -6.47 3.82 -15.03
CA THR A 276 -5.12 4.38 -15.19
C THR A 276 -4.11 3.47 -14.51
N VAL A 277 -3.04 3.14 -15.23
CA VAL A 277 -1.92 2.34 -14.70
C VAL A 277 -0.73 3.26 -14.48
N TYR A 278 -0.22 3.31 -13.26
CA TYR A 278 0.88 4.19 -12.88
C TYR A 278 2.23 3.57 -13.24
N THR A 279 3.24 4.42 -13.49
CA THR A 279 4.52 4.01 -14.10
C THR A 279 5.75 4.23 -13.22
N ASP A 280 5.62 4.93 -12.10
CA ASP A 280 6.65 5.16 -11.10
C ASP A 280 6.45 4.24 -9.87
N TYR A 281 7.54 3.91 -9.17
CA TYR A 281 7.54 2.98 -8.02
C TYR A 281 6.89 1.61 -8.27
N VAL A 282 6.96 1.13 -9.52
CA VAL A 282 6.41 -0.17 -9.97
C VAL A 282 7.51 -1.08 -10.52
N ASP A 283 7.14 -2.34 -10.78
CA ASP A 283 7.92 -3.26 -11.61
C ASP A 283 7.45 -3.15 -13.07
N THR A 284 8.36 -2.85 -14.00
CA THR A 284 8.02 -2.58 -15.40
C THR A 284 7.41 -3.79 -16.11
N ALA A 285 7.94 -4.98 -15.87
CA ALA A 285 7.48 -6.19 -16.54
C ALA A 285 6.10 -6.61 -16.04
N PHE A 286 5.90 -6.54 -14.72
CA PHE A 286 4.61 -6.81 -14.11
C PHE A 286 3.57 -5.75 -14.50
N THR A 287 3.97 -4.48 -14.58
CA THR A 287 3.08 -3.40 -15.05
C THR A 287 2.64 -3.61 -16.48
N ALA A 288 3.53 -4.06 -17.38
CA ALA A 288 3.16 -4.40 -18.75
C ALA A 288 2.11 -5.52 -18.80
N TYR A 289 2.25 -6.54 -17.95
CA TYR A 289 1.26 -7.60 -17.80
C TYR A 289 -0.08 -7.09 -17.24
N VAL A 290 -0.06 -6.23 -16.22
CA VAL A 290 -1.27 -5.60 -15.67
C VAL A 290 -1.97 -4.73 -16.72
N ARG A 291 -1.23 -4.03 -17.61
CA ARG A 291 -1.81 -3.29 -18.73
C ARG A 291 -2.51 -4.20 -19.74
N LEU A 292 -1.94 -5.36 -20.04
CA LEU A 292 -2.53 -6.38 -20.90
C LEU A 292 -3.86 -6.90 -20.29
N VAL A 293 -3.83 -7.28 -19.02
CA VAL A 293 -5.02 -7.71 -18.25
C VAL A 293 -6.08 -6.61 -18.23
N THR A 294 -5.68 -5.36 -17.95
CA THR A 294 -6.59 -4.21 -17.93
C THR A 294 -7.27 -4.01 -19.26
N THR A 295 -6.51 -4.06 -20.36
CA THR A 295 -7.06 -3.92 -21.71
C THR A 295 -8.09 -5.01 -21.99
N GLN A 296 -7.77 -6.26 -21.67
CA GLN A 296 -8.64 -7.41 -21.91
C GLN A 296 -9.97 -7.33 -21.14
N TYR A 297 -9.92 -7.02 -19.84
CA TYR A 297 -11.09 -7.17 -18.96
C TYR A 297 -11.88 -5.87 -18.75
N THR A 298 -11.34 -4.73 -19.21
CA THR A 298 -12.06 -3.46 -19.23
C THR A 298 -12.50 -3.03 -20.64
N GLY A 299 -11.97 -3.67 -21.68
CA GLY A 299 -12.30 -3.38 -23.08
C GLY A 299 -11.62 -2.14 -23.65
N ALA A 300 -10.74 -1.48 -22.88
CA ALA A 300 -10.00 -0.31 -23.32
C ALA A 300 -8.58 -0.32 -22.77
N ALA A 301 -7.62 0.15 -23.58
CA ALA A 301 -6.26 0.36 -23.11
C ALA A 301 -6.26 1.41 -21.97
N PRO A 302 -5.56 1.15 -20.85
CA PRO A 302 -5.52 2.08 -19.74
C PRO A 302 -4.69 3.32 -20.07
N SER A 303 -5.05 4.43 -19.46
CA SER A 303 -4.21 5.62 -19.40
C SER A 303 -2.90 5.32 -18.63
N SER A 304 -1.94 6.23 -18.74
CA SER A 304 -0.70 6.18 -17.94
C SER A 304 -0.57 7.45 -17.13
N SER A 305 -0.03 7.34 -15.92
CA SER A 305 0.25 8.48 -15.06
C SER A 305 1.42 8.17 -14.12
N SER A 306 1.84 9.17 -13.35
CA SER A 306 2.84 9.06 -12.30
C SER A 306 2.43 9.98 -11.15
N CYS A 307 2.82 9.64 -9.93
CA CYS A 307 2.51 10.42 -8.73
C CYS A 307 3.73 11.16 -8.14
N GLY A 308 4.95 10.84 -8.57
CA GLY A 308 6.18 11.54 -8.22
C GLY A 308 6.78 11.16 -6.85
N TYR A 309 6.14 10.24 -6.13
CA TYR A 309 6.60 9.64 -4.88
C TYR A 309 5.97 8.26 -4.73
N GLY A 310 6.37 7.45 -3.73
CA GLY A 310 5.70 6.19 -3.44
C GLY A 310 4.29 6.45 -2.89
N CYS A 311 3.32 6.61 -3.80
CA CYS A 311 2.05 7.26 -3.50
C CYS A 311 0.94 6.40 -2.95
N SER A 312 1.16 5.09 -2.84
CA SER A 312 0.23 4.15 -2.22
C SER A 312 0.98 2.85 -1.93
N ASP A 313 0.30 1.85 -1.40
CA ASP A 313 0.89 0.63 -0.82
C ASP A 313 1.74 -0.22 -1.77
N HIS A 314 1.59 -0.06 -3.10
CA HIS A 314 2.47 -0.68 -4.10
C HIS A 314 3.95 -0.32 -3.89
N ALA A 315 4.23 0.90 -3.43
CA ALA A 315 5.59 1.36 -3.18
C ALA A 315 6.26 0.56 -2.04
N SER A 316 5.49 0.14 -1.03
CA SER A 316 5.96 -0.74 0.06
C SER A 316 6.36 -2.12 -0.46
N ALA A 317 5.57 -2.71 -1.35
CA ALA A 317 5.91 -3.98 -2.00
C ALA A 317 7.18 -3.83 -2.85
N ARG A 318 7.21 -2.79 -3.68
CA ARG A 318 8.31 -2.50 -4.60
C ARG A 318 9.63 -2.27 -3.88
N SER A 319 9.62 -1.47 -2.82
CA SER A 319 10.81 -1.10 -2.05
C SER A 319 11.37 -2.29 -1.25
N ASN A 320 10.52 -3.25 -0.90
CA ASN A 320 10.94 -4.54 -0.34
C ASN A 320 11.39 -5.56 -1.39
N GLY A 321 11.45 -5.18 -2.67
CA GLY A 321 11.99 -5.98 -3.77
C GLY A 321 11.00 -6.96 -4.40
N PHE A 322 9.69 -6.78 -4.17
CA PHE A 322 8.64 -7.56 -4.80
C PHE A 322 8.07 -6.86 -6.05
N PRO A 323 7.66 -7.60 -7.10
CA PRO A 323 6.99 -7.00 -8.24
C PRO A 323 5.64 -6.38 -7.84
N ALA A 324 5.46 -5.10 -8.16
CA ALA A 324 4.26 -4.35 -7.79
C ALA A 324 3.78 -3.49 -8.96
N ALA A 325 2.47 -3.33 -9.08
CA ALA A 325 1.82 -2.46 -10.06
C ALA A 325 0.68 -1.72 -9.37
N PHE A 326 0.38 -0.53 -9.88
CA PHE A 326 -0.67 0.32 -9.32
C PHE A 326 -1.69 0.69 -10.39
N VAL A 327 -2.95 0.39 -10.10
CA VAL A 327 -4.09 0.80 -10.90
C VAL A 327 -5.00 1.69 -10.07
N ASN A 328 -5.32 2.85 -10.64
CA ASN A 328 -6.20 3.87 -10.09
C ASN A 328 -7.29 4.19 -11.12
N GLU A 329 -8.30 4.92 -10.70
CA GLU A 329 -9.41 5.39 -11.52
C GLU A 329 -9.03 6.39 -12.62
N GLU A 330 -8.06 7.29 -12.40
CA GLU A 330 -7.75 8.43 -13.27
C GLU A 330 -6.26 8.82 -13.20
N PRO A 331 -5.74 9.60 -14.16
CA PRO A 331 -4.44 10.25 -14.04
C PRO A 331 -4.37 11.17 -12.82
N PHE A 332 -3.20 11.26 -12.20
CA PHE A 332 -2.99 12.02 -10.95
C PHE A 332 -3.47 13.47 -11.03
N SER A 333 -3.28 14.12 -12.19
CA SER A 333 -3.71 15.51 -12.43
C SER A 333 -5.23 15.71 -12.47
N THR A 334 -6.00 14.63 -12.61
CA THR A 334 -7.46 14.64 -12.78
C THR A 334 -8.15 13.67 -11.81
N SER A 335 -7.47 13.27 -10.74
CA SER A 335 -8.05 12.46 -9.68
C SER A 335 -9.19 13.19 -8.96
N ASN A 336 -9.97 12.46 -8.19
CA ASN A 336 -11.09 13.03 -7.44
C ASN A 336 -10.64 14.21 -6.55
N PRO A 337 -11.13 15.44 -6.79
CA PRO A 337 -10.67 16.62 -6.05
C PRO A 337 -11.20 16.68 -4.60
N LYS A 338 -11.94 15.68 -4.15
CA LYS A 338 -12.58 15.63 -2.82
C LYS A 338 -11.86 14.72 -1.82
N ILE A 339 -10.85 13.97 -2.26
CA ILE A 339 -10.08 13.07 -1.38
C ILE A 339 -9.53 13.81 -0.16
N HIS A 340 -9.32 13.08 0.94
CA HIS A 340 -8.88 13.63 2.22
C HIS A 340 -9.76 14.75 2.82
N THR A 341 -11.05 14.79 2.45
CA THR A 341 -12.02 15.75 2.99
C THR A 341 -13.32 15.05 3.43
N SER A 342 -14.16 15.78 4.17
CA SER A 342 -15.51 15.33 4.51
C SER A 342 -16.46 15.22 3.29
N SER A 343 -16.03 15.69 2.11
CA SER A 343 -16.83 15.70 0.88
C SER A 343 -16.59 14.48 0.00
N ASP A 344 -15.57 13.67 0.26
CA ASP A 344 -15.41 12.36 -0.38
C ASP A 344 -16.45 11.39 0.19
N THR A 345 -17.61 11.35 -0.47
CA THR A 345 -18.86 10.79 0.04
C THR A 345 -19.38 9.68 -0.86
N TYR A 346 -20.26 8.82 -0.32
CA TYR A 346 -20.87 7.73 -1.08
C TYR A 346 -21.53 8.23 -2.38
N GLU A 347 -22.14 9.41 -2.33
CA GLU A 347 -22.87 10.02 -3.43
C GLU A 347 -21.97 10.50 -4.58
N SER A 348 -20.67 10.71 -4.34
CA SER A 348 -19.73 11.07 -5.42
C SER A 348 -19.26 9.89 -6.26
N VAL A 349 -19.56 8.66 -5.85
CA VAL A 349 -19.08 7.45 -6.52
C VAL A 349 -19.82 7.16 -7.81
N GLN A 350 -19.05 6.93 -8.87
CA GLN A 350 -19.46 6.51 -10.20
C GLN A 350 -19.37 4.99 -10.30
N TRP A 351 -20.52 4.33 -10.08
CA TRP A 351 -20.63 2.87 -9.97
C TRP A 351 -20.18 2.06 -11.20
N ASN A 352 -20.11 2.69 -12.37
CA ASN A 352 -19.52 2.08 -13.57
C ASN A 352 -18.00 1.93 -13.46
N ALA A 353 -17.31 2.82 -12.72
CA ALA A 353 -15.89 2.72 -12.44
C ALA A 353 -15.60 1.49 -11.56
N ILE A 354 -16.34 1.32 -10.45
CA ILE A 354 -16.19 0.13 -9.60
C ILE A 354 -16.39 -1.16 -10.39
N LEU A 355 -17.45 -1.26 -11.23
CA LEU A 355 -17.63 -2.46 -12.07
C LEU A 355 -16.44 -2.72 -12.98
N ARG A 356 -15.84 -1.68 -13.57
CA ARG A 356 -14.65 -1.80 -14.42
C ARG A 356 -13.49 -2.38 -13.62
N HIS A 357 -13.24 -1.86 -12.43
CA HIS A 357 -12.16 -2.29 -11.56
C HIS A 357 -12.40 -3.69 -10.95
N SER A 358 -13.65 -4.08 -10.66
CA SER A 358 -13.99 -5.44 -10.23
C SER A 358 -13.79 -6.48 -11.32
N LYS A 359 -14.16 -6.15 -12.57
CA LYS A 359 -13.88 -7.02 -13.72
C LYS A 359 -12.39 -7.20 -13.93
N LEU A 360 -11.63 -6.09 -13.88
CA LEU A 360 -10.17 -6.12 -13.93
C LEU A 360 -9.59 -6.99 -12.81
N THR A 361 -10.03 -6.79 -11.57
CA THR A 361 -9.46 -7.49 -10.40
C THR A 361 -9.73 -9.00 -10.48
N VAL A 362 -10.95 -9.41 -10.84
CA VAL A 362 -11.26 -10.84 -11.04
C VAL A 362 -10.44 -11.42 -12.20
N GLY A 363 -10.36 -10.72 -13.33
CA GLY A 363 -9.58 -11.17 -14.48
C GLY A 363 -8.08 -11.29 -14.18
N PHE A 364 -7.52 -10.32 -13.46
CA PHE A 364 -6.15 -10.36 -12.94
C PHE A 364 -5.92 -11.59 -12.07
N LEU A 365 -6.77 -11.82 -11.07
CA LEU A 365 -6.59 -12.93 -10.12
C LEU A 365 -6.68 -14.30 -10.79
N VAL A 366 -7.57 -14.46 -11.78
CA VAL A 366 -7.68 -15.70 -12.55
C VAL A 366 -6.45 -15.92 -13.43
N GLU A 367 -6.01 -14.93 -14.18
CA GLU A 367 -4.81 -15.09 -15.05
C GLU A 367 -3.53 -15.25 -14.22
N ALA A 368 -3.36 -14.43 -13.18
CA ALA A 368 -2.16 -14.40 -12.36
C ALA A 368 -2.00 -15.66 -11.49
N SER A 369 -3.10 -16.34 -11.19
CA SER A 369 -3.12 -17.65 -10.54
C SER A 369 -2.21 -18.68 -11.24
N TYR A 370 -1.96 -18.52 -12.55
CA TYR A 370 -1.18 -19.46 -13.36
C TYR A 370 0.24 -18.98 -13.71
N LEU A 371 0.71 -17.86 -13.14
CA LEU A 371 2.09 -17.40 -13.31
C LEU A 371 3.11 -18.39 -12.69
N ALA A 372 4.34 -18.40 -13.20
CA ALA A 372 5.42 -19.30 -12.77
C ALA A 372 6.48 -18.60 -11.90
#